data_AF-A0A7W5CF08-F1
#
_entry.id   AF-A0A7W5CF08-F1
#
_cell.length_a   1.000
_cell.length_b   1.000
_cell.length_c   1.000
_cell.angle_alpha   90.00
_cell.angle_beta   90.00
_cell.angle_gamma   90.00
#
_symmetry.space_group_name_H-M   'P 1'
#
loop_
_entity.id
_entity.type
_entity.pdbx_description
1 polymer ?
#
loop_
_entity_poly.entity_id
_entity_poly.type
_entity_poly.pdbx_seq_one_letter_code
_entity_poly.pdbx_strand_id
1 'polypeptide(L)'
;MNRSLSLESSFFGPMSPDWTVADLLAWIGADDARCHDERLVRILDAVCRALDPGTTPATGRVVGLVRAVAMRVAAQPGSGERLVGEVVGVPSAAALAPSDLTTV
;
A
#
# COMPACT_ATOMS: atom_id res chain seq x y z
N MET A 1 25.17 -8.03 -7.31
CA MET A 1 23.72 -7.79 -7.51
C MET A 1 23.13 -7.30 -6.20
N ASN A 2 22.64 -6.05 -6.07
CA ASN A 2 21.95 -5.52 -4.86
C ASN A 2 21.21 -4.18 -5.15
N ARG A 3 20.57 -4.02 -6.31
CA ARG A 3 19.92 -2.74 -6.69
C ARG A 3 18.40 -2.71 -6.53
N SER A 4 17.73 -3.84 -6.34
CA SER A 4 16.26 -3.88 -6.25
C SER A 4 15.74 -3.47 -4.87
N LEU A 5 16.42 -3.89 -3.79
CA LEU A 5 16.00 -3.58 -2.41
C LEU A 5 16.01 -2.08 -2.10
N SER A 6 16.96 -1.32 -2.66
CA SER A 6 17.07 0.13 -2.40
C SER A 6 15.93 0.95 -3.01
N LEU A 7 15.31 0.46 -4.09
CA LEU A 7 14.18 1.12 -4.76
C LEU A 7 12.88 0.85 -4.01
N GLU A 8 12.68 -0.37 -3.51
CA GLU A 8 11.58 -0.73 -2.60
C GLU A 8 11.66 0.05 -1.29
N SER A 9 12.84 0.16 -0.67
CA SER A 9 13.02 0.97 0.55
C SER A 9 12.80 2.47 0.31
N SER A 10 13.02 2.98 -0.90
CA SER A 10 12.76 4.39 -1.23
C SER A 10 11.29 4.66 -1.57
N PHE A 11 10.56 3.65 -2.06
CA PHE A 11 9.15 3.77 -2.44
C PHE A 11 8.21 3.58 -1.24
N PHE A 12 8.57 2.69 -0.31
CA PHE A 12 7.81 2.43 0.92
C PHE A 12 8.33 3.22 2.14
N GLY A 13 9.54 3.79 2.11
CA GLY A 13 10.09 4.53 3.25
C GLY A 13 10.15 3.65 4.52
N PRO A 14 9.64 4.10 5.69
CA PRO A 14 9.59 3.30 6.92
C PRO A 14 8.50 2.22 6.93
N MET A 15 7.72 2.07 5.86
CA MET A 15 6.63 1.09 5.76
C MET A 15 7.15 -0.22 5.15
N SER A 16 6.63 -1.36 5.61
CA SER A 16 6.95 -2.67 5.02
C SER A 16 5.92 -3.02 3.94
N PRO A 17 6.31 -3.64 2.82
CA PRO A 17 5.35 -4.15 1.82
C PRO A 17 4.44 -5.26 2.38
N ASP A 18 4.88 -5.95 3.44
CA ASP A 18 4.10 -6.98 4.16
C ASP A 18 3.10 -6.38 5.15
N TRP A 19 3.01 -5.04 5.27
CA TRP A 19 1.98 -4.42 6.09
C TRP A 19 0.62 -4.60 5.43
N THR A 20 -0.41 -4.76 6.26
CA THR A 20 -1.77 -4.70 5.78
C THR A 20 -2.20 -3.24 5.57
N VAL A 21 -3.25 -3.02 4.79
CA VAL A 21 -3.87 -1.69 4.65
C VAL A 21 -4.33 -1.16 6.02
N ALA A 22 -4.77 -2.02 6.93
CA ALA A 22 -5.13 -1.62 8.28
C ALA A 22 -3.93 -1.14 9.11
N ASP A 23 -2.79 -1.83 9.03
CA ASP A 23 -1.55 -1.42 9.70
C ASP A 23 -1.04 -0.08 9.16
N LEU A 24 -1.13 0.11 7.85
CA LEU A 24 -0.82 1.39 7.20
C LEU A 24 -1.68 2.53 7.77
N LEU A 25 -3.00 2.34 7.86
CA LEU A 25 -3.90 3.34 8.42
C LEU A 25 -3.62 3.61 9.90
N ALA A 26 -3.33 2.58 10.69
CA ALA A 26 -2.97 2.72 12.09
C ALA A 26 -1.66 3.49 12.28
N TRP A 27 -0.65 3.21 11.47
CA TRP A 27 0.63 3.93 11.48
C TRP A 27 0.48 5.40 11.09
N ILE A 28 -0.36 5.72 10.09
CA ILE A 28 -0.64 7.10 9.71
C ILE A 28 -1.43 7.81 10.81
N GLY A 29 -2.47 7.17 11.36
CA GLY A 29 -3.33 7.75 12.41
C GLY A 29 -2.63 7.95 13.75
N ALA A 30 -1.49 7.29 13.98
CA ALA A 30 -0.70 7.46 15.19
C ALA A 30 0.06 8.79 15.26
N ASP A 31 0.19 9.52 14.15
CA ASP A 31 0.95 10.77 14.07
C ASP A 31 0.33 11.71 13.03
N ASP A 32 -0.26 12.82 13.49
CA ASP A 32 -0.94 13.79 12.64
C ASP A 32 -0.03 14.38 11.55
N ALA A 33 1.29 14.47 11.79
CA ALA A 33 2.23 14.91 10.77
C ALA A 33 2.22 13.99 9.53
N ARG A 34 1.93 12.68 9.71
CA ARG A 34 1.83 11.71 8.61
C ARG A 34 0.55 11.88 7.81
N CYS A 35 -0.54 12.35 8.43
CA CYS A 35 -1.76 12.74 7.72
C CYS A 35 -1.55 13.91 6.75
N HIS A 36 -0.43 14.63 6.88
CA HIS A 36 -0.03 15.74 6.02
C HIS A 36 1.21 15.44 5.17
N ASP A 37 1.81 14.25 5.27
CA ASP A 37 3.02 13.90 4.52
C ASP A 37 2.70 13.58 3.06
N GLU A 38 2.97 14.56 2.18
CA GLU A 38 2.70 14.47 0.74
C GLU A 38 3.42 13.28 0.06
N ARG A 39 4.48 12.72 0.67
CA ARG A 39 5.13 11.52 0.16
C ARG A 39 4.20 10.31 0.12
N LEU A 40 3.18 10.30 0.99
CA LEU A 40 2.18 9.23 1.07
C LEU A 40 1.10 9.32 -0.01
N VAL A 41 0.99 10.43 -0.75
CA VAL A 41 -0.09 10.62 -1.74
C VAL A 41 -0.07 9.51 -2.79
N ARG A 42 1.10 9.15 -3.31
CA ARG A 42 1.20 8.14 -4.38
C ARG A 42 0.80 6.74 -3.90
N ILE A 43 1.27 6.35 -2.71
CA ILE A 43 0.96 5.02 -2.17
C ILE A 43 -0.51 4.93 -1.76
N LEU A 44 -1.07 5.98 -1.16
CA LEU A 44 -2.48 6.01 -0.78
C LEU A 44 -3.42 6.09 -2.00
N ASP A 45 -3.04 6.80 -3.07
CA ASP A 45 -3.80 6.81 -4.34
C ASP A 45 -3.80 5.42 -4.97
N ALA A 46 -2.64 4.74 -5.00
CA ALA A 46 -2.54 3.37 -5.50
C ALA A 46 -3.40 2.39 -4.68
N VAL A 47 -3.33 2.46 -3.34
CA VAL A 47 -4.19 1.67 -2.44
C VAL A 47 -5.66 1.97 -2.69
N CYS A 48 -6.03 3.25 -2.80
CA CYS A 48 -7.41 3.65 -3.03
C CYS A 48 -7.95 3.07 -4.35
N ARG A 49 -7.19 3.16 -5.45
CA ARG A 49 -7.58 2.60 -6.75
C ARG A 49 -7.67 1.08 -6.76
N ALA A 50 -6.79 0.40 -6.03
CA ALA A 50 -6.80 -1.06 -5.97
C ALA A 50 -7.93 -1.60 -5.09
N LEU A 51 -8.39 -0.83 -4.10
CA LEU A 51 -9.57 -1.17 -3.30
C LEU A 51 -10.89 -0.75 -3.96
N ASP A 52 -10.86 0.28 -4.79
CA ASP A 52 -11.99 0.75 -5.57
C ASP A 52 -11.54 1.36 -6.91
N PRO A 53 -11.48 0.55 -7.99
CA PRO A 53 -11.04 1.01 -9.30
C PRO A 53 -12.04 1.97 -9.97
N GLY A 54 -13.25 2.12 -9.43
CA GLY A 54 -14.28 3.06 -9.92
C GLY A 54 -14.28 4.40 -9.21
N THR A 55 -13.51 4.56 -8.13
CA THR A 55 -13.48 5.81 -7.35
C THR A 55 -12.65 6.88 -8.06
N THR A 56 -13.25 8.07 -8.20
CA THR A 56 -12.56 9.28 -8.65
C THR A 56 -11.45 9.61 -7.66
N PRO A 57 -10.21 9.89 -8.11
CA PRO A 57 -9.10 10.19 -7.21
C PRO A 57 -9.49 11.33 -6.27
N ALA A 58 -9.43 11.08 -4.96
CA ALA A 58 -9.71 12.09 -3.96
C ALA A 58 -8.74 13.26 -4.18
N THR A 59 -9.29 14.45 -4.41
CA THR A 59 -8.52 15.62 -4.85
C THR A 59 -7.46 16.02 -3.82
N GLY A 60 -6.23 15.59 -4.05
CA GLY A 60 -4.98 16.31 -3.71
C GLY A 60 -4.51 16.38 -2.26
N ARG A 61 -5.16 15.75 -1.28
CA ARG A 61 -4.63 15.74 0.11
C ARG A 61 -4.60 14.34 0.73
N VAL A 62 -3.48 14.05 1.40
CA VAL A 62 -3.21 12.81 2.14
C VAL A 62 -4.38 12.47 3.08
N VAL A 63 -4.85 13.42 3.88
CA VAL A 63 -6.03 13.27 4.75
C VAL A 63 -7.26 12.73 3.99
N GLY A 64 -7.53 13.26 2.80
CA GLY A 64 -8.67 12.85 1.97
C GLY A 64 -8.53 11.40 1.51
N LEU A 65 -7.33 11.00 1.11
CA LEU A 65 -7.02 9.63 0.71
C LEU A 65 -7.07 8.66 1.90
N VAL A 66 -6.49 9.01 3.05
CA VAL A 66 -6.57 8.23 4.30
C VAL A 66 -8.03 8.00 4.68
N ARG A 67 -8.86 9.04 4.63
CA ARG A 67 -10.29 8.94 4.94
C ARG A 67 -11.03 8.05 3.94
N ALA A 68 -10.74 8.15 2.65
CA ALA A 68 -11.34 7.30 1.63
C ALA A 68 -11.01 5.81 1.86
N VAL A 69 -9.73 5.51 2.12
CA VAL A 69 -9.27 4.14 2.42
C VAL A 69 -9.90 3.63 3.73
N ALA A 70 -9.92 4.43 4.79
CA ALA A 70 -10.55 4.05 6.06
C ALA A 70 -12.06 3.78 5.92
N MET A 71 -12.78 4.64 5.19
CA MET A 71 -14.20 4.41 4.88
C MET A 71 -14.42 3.11 4.12
N ARG A 72 -13.52 2.78 3.19
CA ARG A 72 -13.60 1.55 2.40
C ARG A 72 -13.35 0.30 3.25
N VAL A 73 -12.34 0.33 4.11
CA VAL A 73 -12.05 -0.75 5.06
C VAL A 73 -13.22 -0.93 6.03
N ALA A 74 -13.81 0.16 6.53
CA ALA A 74 -14.99 0.10 7.39
C ALA A 74 -16.21 -0.51 6.67
N ALA A 75 -16.41 -0.20 5.39
CA ALA A 75 -17.49 -0.76 4.58
C ALA A 75 -17.24 -2.24 4.20
N GLN A 76 -15.98 -2.66 4.12
CA GLN A 76 -15.61 -4.01 3.69
C GLN A 76 -14.33 -4.46 4.41
N PRO A 77 -14.46 -5.05 5.62
CA PRO A 77 -13.34 -5.31 6.53
C PRO A 77 -12.20 -6.12 5.92
N GLY A 78 -12.51 -7.10 5.05
CA GLY A 78 -11.50 -7.91 4.35
C GLY A 78 -10.59 -7.12 3.40
N SER A 79 -10.93 -5.87 3.09
CA SER A 79 -10.04 -4.95 2.35
C SER A 79 -8.86 -4.49 3.20
N GLY A 80 -9.03 -4.46 4.53
CA GLY A 80 -8.01 -4.05 5.48
C GLY A 80 -6.88 -5.07 5.62
N GLU A 81 -7.15 -6.34 5.34
CA GLU A 81 -6.19 -7.46 5.46
C GLU A 81 -5.26 -7.60 4.25
N ARG A 82 -5.54 -6.89 3.16
CA ARG A 82 -4.71 -6.92 1.95
C ARG A 82 -3.34 -6.31 2.22
N LEU A 83 -2.30 -6.93 1.66
CA LEU A 83 -0.93 -6.45 1.78
C LEU A 83 -0.72 -5.23 0.90
N VAL A 84 -0.06 -4.20 1.42
CA VAL A 84 0.25 -2.98 0.66
C VAL A 84 1.11 -3.33 -0.56
N GLY A 85 2.04 -4.28 -0.46
CA GLY A 85 2.85 -4.75 -1.58
C GLY A 85 2.01 -5.33 -2.73
N GLU A 86 1.04 -6.20 -2.42
CA GLU A 86 0.13 -6.79 -3.41
C GLU A 86 -0.75 -5.73 -4.09
N VAL A 87 -1.23 -4.77 -3.31
CA VAL A 87 -2.16 -3.72 -3.74
C VAL A 87 -1.48 -2.68 -4.64
N VAL A 88 -0.21 -2.35 -4.36
CA VAL A 88 0.57 -1.36 -5.12
C VAL A 88 1.26 -1.98 -6.36
N GLY A 89 1.14 -3.30 -6.54
CA GLY A 89 1.72 -3.99 -7.69
C GLY A 89 3.23 -4.16 -7.61
N VAL A 90 3.81 -4.08 -6.41
CA VAL A 90 5.18 -4.54 -6.17
C VAL A 90 5.08 -6.05 -6.00
N PRO A 91 5.68 -6.87 -6.86
CA PRO A 91 5.69 -8.30 -6.63
C PRO A 91 6.38 -8.54 -5.30
N SER A 92 5.60 -8.89 -4.28
CA SER A 92 6.12 -9.33 -2.99
C SER A 92 7.20 -10.35 -3.27
N ALA A 93 8.37 -10.23 -2.62
CA ALA A 93 9.48 -11.16 -2.84
C ALA A 93 9.07 -12.63 -2.62
N ALA A 94 7.97 -12.88 -1.90
CA ALA A 94 7.34 -14.20 -1.76
C ALA A 94 6.77 -14.77 -3.08
N ALA A 95 6.33 -13.92 -4.02
CA ALA A 95 5.79 -14.31 -5.32
C ALA A 95 6.89 -14.59 -6.37
N LEU A 96 8.14 -14.21 -6.08
CA LEU A 96 9.30 -14.41 -6.95
C LEU A 96 10.08 -15.69 -6.66
N ALA A 97 9.55 -16.61 -5.83
CA ALA A 97 10.07 -17.97 -5.78
C ALA A 97 9.83 -18.62 -7.16
N PRO A 98 10.88 -18.88 -7.97
CA PRO A 98 10.70 -19.55 -9.24
C PRO A 98 10.29 -20.99 -8.95
N SER A 99 9.01 -21.29 -9.16
CA SER A 99 8.54 -22.66 -9.35
C SER A 99 9.05 -23.16 -10.71
N ASP A 100 10.36 -23.34 -10.82
CA ASP A 100 11.02 -23.83 -12.02
C ASP A 100 11.96 -24.98 -11.65
N LEU A 101 11.36 -26.08 -11.21
CA LEU A 101 11.98 -27.41 -11.25
C LEU A 101 10.90 -28.44 -11.60
N THR A 102 10.52 -28.49 -12.88
CA THR A 102 9.96 -29.69 -13.51
C THR A 102 10.44 -29.75 -14.95
N THR A 103 10.74 -30.97 -15.42
CA THR A 103 11.30 -31.38 -16.74
C THR A 103 12.82 -31.63 -16.62
N VAL A 104 13.37 -32.86 -16.61
CA VAL A 104 13.00 -34.20 -17.13
C VAL A 104 13.45 -35.27 -16.14
#